data_AF-A0A392PME8-F1
#
_entry.id   AF-A0A392PME8-F1
#
_cell.length_a   1.000
_cell.length_b   1.000
_cell.length_c   1.000
_cell.angle_alpha   90.00
_cell.angle_beta   90.00
_cell.angle_gamma   90.00
#
_symmetry.space_group_name_H-M   'P 1'
#
loop_
_entity.id
_entity.type
_entity.pdbx_description
1 polymer ?
#
loop_
_entity_poly.entity_id
_entity_poly.type
_entity_poly.pdbx_seq_one_letter_code
_entity_poly.pdbx_strand_id
1 'polypeptide(L)'
;MDWNECKKLPWNLILLLGAGFALADGVQSSGLADVLSRALDFLEDAPYLAIAPAVSLISSIITEFITSNDATATLIIPLLFHIARTMHVHPLLLMIPGAIASEFAFLLPTSTPSNVVGFATGHIEIQDTLKVG
;
A
#
# COMPACT_ATOMS: atom_id res chain seq x y z
N MET A 1 16.05 10.05 -28.58
CA MET A 1 14.67 9.74 -28.15
C MET A 1 13.77 10.77 -28.79
N ASP A 2 12.87 10.33 -29.67
CA ASP A 2 11.88 11.23 -30.28
C ASP A 2 10.75 11.54 -29.29
N TRP A 3 10.18 12.75 -29.35
CA TRP A 3 9.06 13.19 -28.51
C TRP A 3 7.85 12.25 -28.57
N ASN A 4 7.68 11.55 -29.69
CA ASN A 4 6.61 10.55 -29.88
C ASN A 4 6.80 9.29 -29.03
N GLU A 5 8.02 8.92 -28.67
CA GLU A 5 8.29 7.81 -27.76
C GLU A 5 8.02 8.22 -26.29
N CYS A 6 8.30 9.48 -25.93
CA CYS A 6 8.00 10.00 -24.58
C CYS A 6 6.50 10.04 -24.26
N LYS A 7 5.62 10.18 -25.27
CA LYS A 7 4.17 10.13 -25.07
C LYS A 7 3.65 8.74 -24.68
N LYS A 8 4.40 7.67 -24.98
CA LYS A 8 4.04 6.30 -24.64
C LYS A 8 4.38 5.94 -23.19
N LEU A 9 5.13 6.80 -22.50
CA LEU A 9 5.45 6.59 -21.09
C LEU A 9 4.17 6.67 -20.24
N PRO A 10 4.03 5.81 -19.21
CA PRO A 10 2.89 5.84 -18.32
C PRO A 10 3.02 7.02 -17.32
N TRP A 11 2.77 8.23 -17.81
CA TRP A 11 2.87 9.48 -17.03
C TRP A 11 2.07 9.46 -15.73
N ASN A 12 0.94 8.74 -15.72
CA ASN A 12 0.12 8.56 -14.52
C ASN A 12 0.88 7.87 -13.37
N LEU A 13 1.70 6.85 -13.68
CA LEU A 13 2.52 6.16 -12.68
C LEU A 13 3.62 7.07 -12.15
N ILE A 14 4.25 7.86 -13.04
CA ILE A 14 5.31 8.80 -12.66
C ILE A 14 4.75 9.89 -11.73
N LEU A 15 3.60 10.45 -12.07
CA LEU A 15 2.92 11.45 -11.24
C LEU A 15 2.45 10.86 -9.91
N LEU A 16 1.98 9.61 -9.90
CA LEU A 16 1.57 8.92 -8.68
C LEU A 16 2.76 8.66 -7.74
N LEU A 17 3.90 8.23 -8.29
CA LEU A 17 5.15 8.07 -7.53
C LEU A 17 5.57 9.39 -6.90
N GLY A 18 5.53 10.48 -7.68
CA GLY A 18 5.80 11.83 -7.21
C GLY A 18 4.83 12.29 -6.12
N ALA A 19 3.53 11.99 -6.27
CA ALA A 19 2.52 12.30 -5.27
C ALA A 19 2.74 11.49 -3.97
N GLY A 20 3.16 10.22 -4.06
CA GLY A 20 3.52 9.39 -2.91
C GLY A 20 4.70 9.97 -2.11
N PHE A 21 5.74 10.44 -2.80
CA PHE A 21 6.86 11.14 -2.14
C PHE A 21 6.45 12.49 -1.54
N ALA A 22 5.58 13.25 -2.21
CA ALA A 22 5.05 14.50 -1.67
C ALA A 22 4.17 14.26 -0.43
N LEU A 23 3.39 13.18 -0.40
CA LEU A 23 2.61 12.75 0.76
C LEU A 23 3.51 12.36 1.92
N ALA A 24 4.56 11.58 1.64
CA ALA A 24 5.56 11.18 2.63
C ALA A 24 6.25 12.41 3.26
N ASP A 25 6.69 13.37 2.44
CA ASP A 25 7.29 14.62 2.92
C ASP A 25 6.26 15.50 3.67
N GLY A 26 5.00 15.49 3.23
CA GLY A 26 3.88 16.15 3.92
C GLY A 26 3.61 15.58 5.31
N VAL A 27 3.66 14.26 5.47
CA VAL A 27 3.50 13.59 6.78
C VAL A 27 4.66 13.93 7.73
N GLN A 28 5.87 14.10 7.20
CA GLN A 28 7.03 14.50 8.00
C GLN A 28 6.99 15.98 8.37
N SER A 29 6.77 16.87 7.41
CA SER A 29 6.73 18.33 7.61
C SER A 29 5.54 18.80 8.46
N SER A 30 4.42 18.08 8.44
CA SER A 30 3.25 18.38 9.28
C SER A 30 3.41 17.97 10.76
N GLY A 31 4.47 17.24 11.10
CA GLY A 31 4.65 16.68 12.45
C GLY A 31 3.67 15.54 12.77
N LEU A 32 2.87 15.09 11.80
CA LEU A 32 1.96 13.96 11.97
C LEU A 32 2.75 12.69 12.31
N ALA A 33 3.92 12.50 11.71
CA ALA A 33 4.82 11.41 12.03
C ALA A 33 5.21 11.36 13.53
N ASP A 34 5.46 12.52 14.15
CA ASP A 34 5.85 12.62 15.57
C ASP A 34 4.65 12.34 16.49
N VAL A 35 3.45 12.77 16.10
CA VAL A 35 2.21 12.46 16.82
C VAL A 35 1.91 10.96 16.74
N LEU A 36 2.08 10.37 15.56
CA LEU A 36 1.83 8.94 15.33
C LEU A 36 2.81 8.08 16.13
N SER A 37 4.09 8.40 16.11
CA SER A 37 5.10 7.65 16.87
C SER A 37 4.86 7.72 18.36
N ARG A 38 4.57 8.90 18.94
CA ARG A 38 4.16 8.98 20.36
C ARG A 38 2.93 8.15 20.67
N ALA A 39 1.98 8.09 19.74
CA ALA A 39 0.80 7.24 19.90
C ALA A 39 1.13 5.75 19.76
N LEU A 40 2.24 5.39 19.10
CA LEU A 40 2.73 4.05 18.83
C LEU A 40 3.90 3.62 19.75
N ASP A 41 4.36 4.46 20.67
CA ASP A 41 5.43 4.15 21.64
C ASP A 41 5.10 2.88 22.46
N PHE A 42 3.81 2.61 22.71
CA PHE A 42 3.38 1.38 23.39
C PHE A 42 3.69 0.09 22.62
N LEU A 43 3.98 0.21 21.31
CA LEU A 43 4.32 -0.89 20.41
C LEU A 43 5.83 -1.15 20.38
N GLU A 44 6.66 -0.30 21.00
CA GLU A 44 8.12 -0.49 21.10
C GLU A 44 8.46 -1.73 21.96
N ASP A 45 7.66 -2.02 22.99
CA ASP A 45 7.76 -3.24 23.80
C ASP A 45 7.07 -4.46 23.16
N ALA A 46 6.34 -4.27 22.06
CA ALA A 46 5.63 -5.35 21.40
C ALA A 46 6.59 -6.17 20.52
N PRO A 47 6.45 -7.51 20.49
CA PRO A 47 7.28 -8.35 19.64
C PRO A 47 7.09 -7.96 18.17
N TYR A 48 8.20 -7.73 17.45
CA TYR A 48 8.22 -7.40 16.03
C TYR A 48 7.38 -8.36 15.15
N LEU A 49 7.22 -9.60 15.61
CA LEU A 49 6.36 -10.61 15.00
C LEU A 49 4.86 -10.25 14.98
N ALA A 50 4.39 -9.32 15.83
CA ALA A 50 3.01 -8.84 15.87
C ALA A 50 2.80 -7.58 15.01
N ILE A 51 3.83 -6.74 14.85
CA ILE A 51 3.76 -5.48 14.10
C ILE A 51 3.75 -5.74 12.59
N ALA A 52 4.59 -6.65 12.11
CA ALA A 52 4.67 -7.01 10.69
C ALA A 52 3.33 -7.52 10.10
N PRO A 53 2.60 -8.47 10.74
CA PRO A 53 1.30 -8.90 10.23
C PRO A 53 0.23 -7.81 10.36
N ALA A 54 0.25 -6.97 11.40
CA ALA A 54 -0.70 -5.86 11.52
C ALA A 54 -0.54 -4.84 10.38
N VAL A 55 0.70 -4.46 10.07
CA VAL A 55 1.02 -3.58 8.94
C VAL A 55 0.67 -4.22 7.60
N SER A 56 0.91 -5.52 7.46
CA SER A 56 0.52 -6.29 6.27
C SER A 56 -1.00 -6.30 6.10
N LEU A 57 -1.76 -6.50 7.18
CA LEU A 57 -3.22 -6.50 7.17
C LEU A 57 -3.78 -5.14 6.74
N ILE A 58 -3.23 -4.06 7.32
CA ILE A 58 -3.62 -2.68 6.98
C ILE A 58 -3.30 -2.40 5.50
N SER A 59 -2.11 -2.80 5.04
CA SER A 59 -1.70 -2.64 3.64
C SER A 59 -2.63 -3.37 2.67
N SER A 60 -2.97 -4.63 2.99
CA SER A 60 -3.88 -5.45 2.17
C SER A 60 -5.29 -4.84 2.14
N ILE A 61 -5.84 -4.40 3.28
CA ILE A 61 -7.15 -3.72 3.33
C ILE A 61 -7.15 -2.43 2.49
N ILE A 62 -6.11 -1.61 2.58
CA ILE A 62 -6.01 -0.37 1.77
C ILE A 62 -5.93 -0.71 0.28
N THR A 63 -5.23 -1.79 -0.08
CA THR A 63 -5.11 -2.27 -1.46
C THR A 63 -6.46 -2.69 -2.04
N GLU A 64 -7.34 -3.29 -1.25
CA GLU A 64 -8.68 -3.65 -1.73
C GLU A 64 -9.54 -2.44 -2.15
N PHE A 65 -9.28 -1.25 -1.60
CA PHE A 65 -9.99 -0.03 -2.00
C PHE A 65 -9.39 0.66 -3.22
N ILE A 66 -8.13 0.37 -3.56
CA ILE A 66 -7.40 1.02 -4.64
C ILE A 66 -7.31 0.03 -5.80
N THR A 67 -7.92 0.38 -6.94
CA THR A 67 -8.06 -0.45 -8.15
C THR A 67 -6.74 -0.92 -8.80
N SER A 68 -5.58 -0.52 -8.27
CA SER A 68 -4.27 -0.90 -8.81
C SER A 68 -3.28 -1.20 -7.68
N ASN A 69 -2.88 -2.48 -7.59
CA ASN A 69 -1.90 -2.96 -6.61
C ASN A 69 -0.57 -2.20 -6.69
N ASP A 70 -0.06 -1.95 -7.90
CA ASP A 70 1.15 -1.15 -8.13
C ASP A 70 1.00 0.30 -7.64
N ALA A 71 -0.19 0.89 -7.84
CA ALA A 71 -0.48 2.23 -7.35
C ALA A 71 -0.49 2.27 -5.82
N THR A 72 -1.07 1.25 -5.19
CA THR A 72 -1.11 1.13 -3.74
C THR A 72 0.28 0.93 -3.15
N ALA A 73 1.08 0.01 -3.70
CA ALA A 73 2.46 -0.23 -3.25
C ALA A 73 3.28 1.07 -3.30
N THR A 74 3.13 1.84 -4.38
CA THR A 74 3.80 3.13 -4.56
C THR A 74 3.43 4.17 -3.51
N LEU A 75 2.19 4.15 -3.02
CA LEU A 75 1.70 5.06 -1.98
C LEU A 75 2.05 4.59 -0.56
N ILE A 76 1.95 3.28 -0.30
CA ILE A 76 2.11 2.69 1.02
C ILE A 76 3.59 2.55 1.39
N ILE A 77 4.48 2.16 0.46
CA ILE A 77 5.90 1.92 0.77
C ILE A 77 6.58 3.15 1.39
N PRO A 78 6.42 4.39 0.86
CA PRO A 78 6.98 5.59 1.50
C PRO A 78 6.42 5.83 2.90
N LEU A 79 5.12 5.60 3.10
CA LEU A 79 4.48 5.75 4.40
C LEU A 79 5.04 4.75 5.42
N LEU A 80 5.22 3.48 5.03
CA LEU A 80 5.82 2.45 5.87
C LEU A 80 7.28 2.73 6.20
N PHE A 81 8.03 3.27 5.25
CA PHE A 81 9.40 3.72 5.49
C PHE A 81 9.46 4.80 6.59
N HIS A 82 8.54 5.77 6.56
CA HIS A 82 8.47 6.79 7.60
C HIS A 82 8.07 6.21 8.95
N ILE A 83 7.01 5.39 9.01
CA ILE A 83 6.59 4.74 10.26
C ILE A 83 7.75 3.93 10.85
N ALA A 84 8.48 3.18 10.03
CA ALA A 84 9.64 2.41 10.49
C ALA A 84 10.75 3.30 11.07
N ARG A 85 11.04 4.43 10.42
CA ARG A 85 12.03 5.40 10.92
C ARG A 85 11.60 6.00 12.25
N THR A 86 10.31 6.29 12.43
CA THR A 86 9.83 6.89 13.66
C THR A 86 9.73 5.89 14.82
N MET A 87 9.52 4.61 14.51
CA MET A 87 9.57 3.51 15.50
C MET A 87 11.00 2.98 15.73
N HIS A 88 12.03 3.66 15.22
CA HIS A 88 13.45 3.28 15.33
C HIS A 88 13.79 1.85 14.87
N VAL A 89 12.98 1.27 13.97
CA VAL A 89 13.17 -0.06 13.39
C VAL A 89 13.76 0.00 12.00
N HIS A 90 14.40 -1.10 11.59
CA HIS A 90 14.94 -1.22 10.24
C HIS A 90 13.81 -1.16 9.19
N PRO A 91 13.79 -0.19 8.26
CA PRO A 91 12.66 0.03 7.34
C PRO A 91 12.26 -1.17 6.49
N LEU A 92 13.25 -1.99 6.09
CA LEU A 92 12.99 -3.23 5.34
C LEU A 92 12.03 -4.19 6.06
N LEU A 93 11.96 -4.18 7.39
CA LEU A 93 11.08 -5.07 8.16
C LEU A 93 9.60 -4.76 7.96
N LEU A 94 9.25 -3.51 7.62
CA LEU A 94 7.87 -3.11 7.32
C LEU A 94 7.62 -3.00 5.83
N MET A 95 8.60 -2.52 5.06
CA MET A 95 8.47 -2.33 3.62
C MET A 95 8.31 -3.66 2.86
N ILE A 96 9.09 -4.70 3.20
CA ILE A 96 9.03 -6.00 2.49
C ILE A 96 7.66 -6.66 2.68
N PRO A 97 7.19 -6.92 3.91
CA PRO A 97 5.89 -7.55 4.10
C PRO A 97 4.74 -6.64 3.65
N GLY A 98 4.85 -5.32 3.80
CA GLY A 98 3.85 -4.36 3.31
C GLY A 98 3.72 -4.35 1.79
N ALA A 99 4.84 -4.45 1.05
CA ALA A 99 4.87 -4.53 -0.41
C ALA A 99 4.28 -5.86 -0.92
N ILE A 100 4.66 -6.98 -0.29
CA ILE A 100 4.08 -8.29 -0.61
C ILE A 100 2.57 -8.28 -0.31
N ALA A 101 2.17 -7.70 0.83
CA ALA A 101 0.76 -7.59 1.21
C ALA A 101 -0.06 -6.71 0.27
N SER A 102 0.54 -5.67 -0.33
CA SER A 102 -0.14 -4.84 -1.33
C SER A 102 -0.34 -5.54 -2.67
N GLU A 103 0.22 -6.72 -2.88
CA GLU A 103 -0.08 -7.55 -4.05
C GLU A 103 -1.24 -8.54 -3.78
N PHE A 104 -1.58 -8.78 -2.51
CA PHE A 104 -2.70 -9.64 -2.12
C PHE A 104 -4.02 -8.87 -2.10
N ALA A 105 -4.60 -8.69 -3.28
CA ALA A 105 -5.89 -8.05 -3.51
C ALA A 105 -6.95 -9.06 -4.02
N PHE A 106 -7.54 -9.83 -3.11
CA PHE A 106 -8.45 -10.95 -3.42
C PHE A 106 -9.87 -10.80 -2.84
N LEU A 107 -10.11 -9.88 -1.91
CA LEU A 107 -11.37 -9.77 -1.18
C LEU A 107 -12.47 -9.07 -2.00
N LEU A 108 -12.12 -8.08 -2.84
CA LEU A 108 -13.08 -7.36 -3.66
C LEU A 108 -12.85 -7.55 -5.17
N PRO A 109 -13.93 -7.66 -5.96
CA PRO A 109 -13.83 -7.81 -7.41
C PRO A 109 -13.33 -6.54 -8.11
N THR A 110 -13.41 -5.38 -7.45
CA THR A 110 -12.97 -4.08 -7.96
C THR A 110 -11.48 -3.81 -7.82
N SER A 111 -10.76 -4.64 -7.06
CA SER A 111 -9.38 -4.36 -6.64
C SER A 111 -8.35 -4.58 -7.74
N THR A 112 -8.59 -5.54 -8.65
CA THR A 112 -7.68 -5.85 -9.76
C THR A 112 -8.46 -6.07 -11.06
N PRO A 113 -7.99 -5.58 -12.22
CA PRO A 113 -8.65 -5.82 -13.51
C PRO A 113 -8.94 -7.30 -13.81
N SER A 114 -8.06 -8.21 -13.36
CA SER A 114 -8.25 -9.66 -13.46
C SER A 114 -9.51 -10.15 -12.72
N ASN A 115 -9.76 -9.65 -11.50
CA ASN A 115 -10.95 -10.01 -10.73
C ASN A 115 -12.22 -9.41 -11.35
N VAL A 116 -12.14 -8.19 -11.90
CA VAL A 116 -13.25 -7.56 -12.64
C VAL A 116 -13.64 -8.37 -13.86
N VAL A 117 -12.67 -8.88 -14.64
CA VAL A 117 -12.94 -9.72 -15.82
C VAL A 117 -13.64 -11.03 -15.42
N GLY A 118 -13.23 -11.64 -14.30
CA GLY A 118 -13.91 -12.82 -13.75
C GLY A 118 -15.34 -12.51 -13.30
N PHE A 119 -15.55 -11.41 -12.58
CA PHE A 119 -16.87 -10.96 -12.13
C PHE A 119 -17.81 -10.61 -13.30
N ALA A 120 -17.27 -10.02 -14.38
CA ALA A 120 -18.03 -9.68 -15.59
C ALA A 120 -18.61 -10.89 -16.34
N THR A 121 -18.17 -12.12 -16.02
CA THR A 121 -18.76 -13.35 -16.57
C THR A 121 -20.18 -13.64 -16.04
N GLY A 122 -20.61 -12.95 -14.98
CA GLY A 122 -21.95 -13.10 -14.39
C GLY A 122 -22.14 -14.37 -13.54
N HIS A 123 -21.08 -15.17 -13.35
CA HIS A 123 -21.12 -16.43 -12.59
C HIS A 123 -20.48 -16.34 -11.19
N ILE A 124 -19.95 -15.17 -10.81
CA ILE A 124 -19.24 -14.96 -9.53
C ILE A 124 -19.93 -13.82 -8.79
N GLU A 125 -20.39 -14.08 -7.56
CA GLU A 125 -20.95 -13.03 -6.70
C GLU A 125 -19.86 -12.44 -5.77
N ILE A 126 -20.09 -11.22 -5.27
CA ILE A 126 -19.14 -10.55 -4.35
C ILE A 126 -18.87 -11.43 -3.13
N GLN A 127 -19.88 -12.16 -2.65
CA GLN A 127 -19.78 -13.06 -1.49
C GLN A 127 -18.87 -14.27 -1.72
N ASP A 128 -18.68 -14.69 -2.98
CA ASP A 128 -17.80 -15.80 -3.33
C ASP A 128 -16.33 -15.36 -3.29
N THR A 129 -16.04 -14.16 -3.81
CA THR A 129 -14.72 -13.53 -3.70
C THR A 129 -14.34 -13.26 -2.24
N LEU A 130 -15.28 -12.75 -1.43
CA LEU A 130 -15.02 -12.45 -0.01
C LEU A 130 -14.80 -13.69 0.87
N LYS A 131 -15.25 -14.87 0.44
CA LYS A 131 -15.06 -16.15 1.16
C LYS A 131 -13.73 -16.81 0.85
N VAL A 132 -13.17 -16.52 -0.33
CA VAL A 132 -11.98 -17.18 -0.86
C VAL A 132 -10.72 -16.33 -0.61
N GLY A 133 -10.85 -15.00 -0.65
CA GLY A 133 -9.82 -14.05 -0.23
C GLY A 133 -9.67 -13.99 1.29
#